data_AF-A0A0P1AWQ0-F1
#
_entry.id   AF-A0A0P1AWQ0-F1
#
_cell.length_a   1.000
_cell.length_b   1.000
_cell.length_c   1.000
_cell.angle_alpha   90.00
_cell.angle_beta   90.00
_cell.angle_gamma   90.00
#
_symmetry.space_group_name_H-M   'P 1'
#
loop_
_entity.id
_entity.type
_entity.pdbx_description
1 polymer ?
#
loop_
_entity_poly.entity_id
_entity_poly.type
_entity_poly.pdbx_seq_one_letter_code
_entity_poly.pdbx_strand_id
1 'polypeptide(L)'
;MHYEDGTEVQTLTLKMVLPSKWAGHTVDYLKDFFVEHYNTKKPENVLDATEMHLEKKGNAILFGDELLHTAVQKYDDLFLKPGKSMPKPVRAQ
;
A
#
# COMPACT_ATOMS: atom_id res chain seq x y z
N MET A 1 10.01 8.62 1.69
CA MET A 1 8.71 8.56 0.99
C MET A 1 8.70 9.66 -0.04
N HIS A 2 8.82 9.28 -1.31
CA HIS A 2 8.63 10.14 -2.46
C HIS A 2 7.23 9.85 -3.02
N TYR A 3 6.56 10.85 -3.59
CA TYR A 3 5.21 10.73 -4.13
C TYR A 3 5.23 11.28 -5.56
N GLU A 4 4.80 10.50 -6.53
CA GLU A 4 4.59 10.95 -7.91
C GLU A 4 3.08 11.03 -8.14
N ASP A 5 2.57 12.21 -8.53
CA ASP A 5 1.15 12.42 -8.85
C ASP A 5 0.91 12.03 -10.32
N GLY A 6 0.26 10.89 -10.55
CA GLY A 6 -0.11 10.41 -11.87
C GLY A 6 -1.44 11.00 -12.32
N THR A 7 -1.48 11.63 -13.48
CA THR A 7 -2.71 12.16 -14.08
C THR A 7 -3.63 11.03 -14.53
N GLU A 8 -4.93 11.16 -14.20
CA GLU A 8 -6.13 10.35 -14.54
C GLU A 8 -6.63 9.31 -13.53
N VAL A 9 -5.80 8.83 -12.61
CA VAL A 9 -6.23 8.15 -11.37
C VAL A 9 -5.17 8.53 -10.34
N GLN A 10 -5.51 9.08 -9.18
CA GLN A 10 -4.53 9.49 -8.16
C GLN A 10 -3.71 8.26 -7.69
N THR A 11 -2.67 7.89 -8.45
CA THR A 11 -1.77 6.78 -8.14
C THR A 11 -0.58 7.36 -7.41
N LEU A 12 -0.55 7.19 -6.10
CA LEU A 12 0.58 7.64 -5.30
C LEU A 12 1.63 6.53 -5.28
N THR A 13 2.78 6.79 -5.92
CA THR A 13 3.89 5.85 -5.94
C THR A 13 4.72 6.00 -4.65
N LEU A 14 4.91 4.91 -3.91
CA LEU A 14 5.72 4.82 -2.71
C LEU A 14 6.98 3.98 -2.99
N LYS A 15 8.13 4.64 -2.90
CA LYS A 15 9.44 3.99 -2.93
C LYS A 15 10.04 4.04 -1.53
N MET A 16 10.13 2.90 -0.85
CA MET A 16 10.78 2.80 0.46
C MET A 16 11.44 1.44 0.70
N VAL A 17 12.48 1.45 1.53
CA VAL A 17 13.06 0.22 2.05
C VAL A 17 12.27 -0.19 3.29
N LEU A 18 11.61 -1.34 3.23
CA LEU A 18 10.90 -1.88 4.39
C LEU A 18 11.87 -2.14 5.55
N PRO A 19 11.67 -1.52 6.72
CA PRO A 19 12.45 -1.84 7.91
C PRO A 19 12.24 -3.31 8.29
N SER A 20 13.29 -4.02 8.71
CA SER A 20 13.19 -5.44 9.08
C SER A 20 12.17 -5.70 10.20
N LYS A 21 11.95 -4.72 11.09
CA LYS A 21 10.92 -4.78 12.15
C LYS A 21 9.48 -4.89 11.61
N TRP A 22 9.24 -4.49 10.37
CA TRP A 22 7.92 -4.56 9.74
C TRP A 22 7.65 -5.90 9.06
N ALA A 23 8.62 -6.82 9.05
CA ALA A 23 8.43 -8.14 8.48
C ALA A 23 7.16 -8.83 9.00
N GLY A 24 6.90 -8.78 10.30
CA GLY A 24 5.73 -9.41 10.92
C GLY A 24 4.39 -8.66 10.77
N HIS A 25 4.38 -7.47 10.16
CA HIS A 25 3.14 -6.72 9.93
C HIS A 25 2.49 -7.11 8.60
N THR A 26 1.22 -6.73 8.44
CA THR A 26 0.44 -7.00 7.23
C THR A 26 0.55 -5.86 6.21
N VAL A 27 0.12 -6.12 4.98
CA VAL A 27 -0.02 -5.11 3.92
C VAL A 27 -0.95 -3.97 4.37
N ASP A 28 -2.04 -4.28 5.06
CA ASP A 28 -2.96 -3.24 5.56
C ASP A 28 -2.28 -2.31 6.57
N TYR A 29 -1.40 -2.83 7.44
CA TYR A 29 -0.62 -1.98 8.34
C TYR A 29 0.24 -0.95 7.57
N LEU A 30 0.86 -1.36 6.46
CA LEU A 30 1.65 -0.47 5.61
C LEU A 30 0.79 0.56 4.89
N LYS A 31 -0.39 0.14 4.41
CA LYS A 31 -1.38 1.02 3.77
C LYS A 31 -1.87 2.09 4.75
N ASP A 32 -2.27 1.70 5.96
CA ASP A 32 -2.76 2.62 7.00
C ASP A 32 -1.69 3.64 7.37
N PHE A 33 -0.46 3.18 7.58
CA PHE A 33 0.69 4.06 7.82
C PHE A 33 0.91 5.07 6.69
N PHE A 34 0.75 4.63 5.44
CA PHE A 34 0.93 5.50 4.28
C PHE A 34 -0.16 6.56 4.17
N VAL A 35 -1.43 6.17 4.37
CA VAL A 35 -2.58 7.08 4.37
C VAL A 35 -2.45 8.10 5.49
N GLU A 36 -2.09 7.67 6.71
CA GLU A 36 -1.86 8.57 7.84
C GLU A 36 -0.75 9.59 7.54
N HIS A 37 0.39 9.12 7.01
CA HIS A 37 1.52 9.97 6.67
C HIS A 37 1.20 10.93 5.52
N TYR A 38 0.43 10.49 4.53
CA TYR A 38 -0.05 11.34 3.44
C TYR A 38 -1.01 12.42 3.97
N ASN A 39 -2.02 12.04 4.74
CA ASN A 39 -3.01 12.96 5.34
C ASN A 39 -2.34 14.01 6.22
N THR A 40 -1.29 13.63 6.95
CA THR A 40 -0.47 14.56 7.76
C THR A 40 0.23 15.61 6.89
N LYS A 41 0.68 15.24 5.69
CA LYS A 41 1.36 16.15 4.74
C LYS A 41 0.41 16.93 3.84
N LYS A 42 -0.78 16.38 3.59
CA LYS A 42 -1.79 16.88 2.66
C LYS A 42 -3.16 16.92 3.33
N PRO A 43 -3.34 17.77 4.37
CA PRO A 43 -4.60 17.83 5.10
C PRO A 43 -5.78 18.34 4.24
N GLU A 44 -5.50 18.98 3.11
CA GLU A 44 -6.50 19.44 2.13
C GLU A 44 -7.12 18.32 1.29
N ASN A 45 -6.44 17.17 1.15
CA ASN A 45 -6.89 16.04 0.35
C ASN A 45 -6.73 14.76 1.17
N VAL A 46 -7.61 14.57 2.16
CA VAL A 46 -7.56 13.42 3.07
C VAL A 46 -7.97 12.15 2.32
N LEU A 47 -7.13 11.12 2.39
CA LEU A 47 -7.42 9.78 1.91
C LEU A 47 -8.05 8.95 3.01
N ASP A 48 -9.00 8.08 2.64
CA ASP A 48 -9.57 7.08 3.53
C ASP A 48 -8.87 5.73 3.32
N ALA A 49 -8.32 5.15 4.39
CA ALA A 49 -7.55 3.91 4.29
C ALA A 49 -8.41 2.67 3.96
N THR A 50 -9.72 2.73 4.19
CA THR A 50 -10.64 1.63 3.87
C THR A 50 -10.99 1.60 2.37
N GLU A 51 -10.95 2.77 1.72
CA GLU A 51 -11.15 2.95 0.28
C GLU A 51 -9.83 2.96 -0.51
N MET A 52 -8.75 2.45 0.08
CA MET A 52 -7.43 2.36 -0.56
C MET A 52 -6.89 0.94 -0.49
N HIS A 53 -6.02 0.60 -1.44
CA HIS A 53 -5.27 -0.64 -1.47
C HIS A 53 -3.87 -0.41 -2.03
N LEU A 54 -2.99 -1.38 -1.77
CA LEU A 54 -1.64 -1.36 -2.31
C LEU A 54 -1.52 -2.31 -3.50
N GLU A 55 -0.82 -1.86 -4.52
CA GLU A 55 -0.40 -2.67 -5.65
C GLU A 55 1.11 -2.57 -5.82
N LYS A 56 1.71 -3.58 -6.46
CA LYS A 56 3.07 -3.48 -7.00
C LYS A 56 3.04 -3.03 -8.46
N LYS A 57 4.22 -2.72 -8.97
CA LYS A 57 4.47 -2.52 -10.39
C LYS A 57 3.85 -3.65 -11.23
N GLY A 58 3.12 -3.28 -12.29
CA GLY A 58 2.44 -4.22 -13.17
C GLY A 58 1.02 -4.60 -12.72
N ASN A 59 0.37 -3.79 -11.88
CA ASN A 59 -0.99 -4.00 -11.36
C ASN A 59 -1.13 -5.31 -10.55
N ALA A 60 -0.06 -5.72 -9.86
CA ALA A 60 -0.12 -6.87 -8.96
C ALA A 60 -0.68 -6.43 -7.60
N ILE A 61 -1.93 -6.81 -7.32
CA ILE A 61 -2.62 -6.45 -6.08
C ILE A 61 -1.94 -7.12 -4.89
N LEU A 62 -1.72 -6.34 -3.83
CA LEU A 62 -1.31 -6.85 -2.53
C LEU A 62 -2.54 -7.06 -1.65
N PHE A 63 -2.65 -8.24 -1.04
CA PHE A 63 -3.77 -8.55 -0.18
C PHE A 63 -3.52 -8.04 1.24
N GLY A 64 -4.53 -7.39 1.83
CA GLY A 64 -4.41 -6.66 3.09
C GLY A 64 -3.94 -7.49 4.28
N ASP A 65 -4.26 -8.79 4.28
CA ASP A 65 -3.91 -9.77 5.30
C ASP A 65 -2.54 -10.44 5.08
N GLU A 66 -1.88 -10.23 3.93
CA GLU A 66 -0.57 -10.81 3.70
C GLU A 66 0.53 -10.15 4.53
N LEU A 67 1.50 -10.95 4.97
CA LEU A 67 2.65 -10.45 5.72
C LEU A 67 3.61 -9.72 4.79
N LEU A 68 4.07 -8.54 5.20
CA LEU A 68 4.92 -7.66 4.39
C LEU A 68 6.20 -8.34 3.91
N HIS A 69 6.86 -9.17 4.73
CA HIS A 69 8.07 -9.89 4.32
C HIS A 69 7.83 -10.95 3.22
N THR A 70 6.60 -11.44 3.10
CA THR A 70 6.20 -12.39 2.05
C THR A 70 5.68 -11.66 0.82
N ALA A 71 4.92 -10.59 1.06
CA ALA A 71 4.19 -9.86 0.05
C ALA A 71 5.07 -8.84 -0.66
N VAL A 72 6.09 -8.26 -0.01
CA VAL A 72 6.89 -7.15 -0.53
C VAL A 72 8.37 -7.46 -0.40
N GLN A 73 9.11 -7.28 -1.49
CA GLN A 73 10.56 -7.47 -1.53
C GLN A 73 11.31 -6.15 -1.34
N LYS A 74 12.59 -6.26 -1.00
CA LYS A 74 13.49 -5.11 -0.93
C LYS A 74 13.52 -4.43 -2.31
N TYR A 75 13.21 -3.14 -2.34
CA TYR A 75 13.13 -2.29 -3.55
C TYR A 75 11.89 -2.46 -4.42
N ASP A 76 10.84 -3.15 -3.95
CA ASP A 76 9.56 -3.12 -4.63
C ASP A 76 9.00 -1.69 -4.66
N ASP A 77 8.57 -1.25 -5.84
CA ASP A 77 7.75 -0.04 -5.99
C ASP A 77 6.31 -0.39 -5.62
N LEU A 78 5.80 0.25 -4.56
CA LEU A 78 4.42 0.10 -4.13
C LEU A 78 3.61 1.29 -4.59
N PHE A 79 2.35 1.06 -4.94
CA PHE A 79 1.43 2.07 -5.43
C PHE A 79 0.19 2.03 -4.57
N LEU A 80 -0.15 3.16 -3.93
CA LEU A 80 -1.45 3.32 -3.30
C LEU A 80 -2.44 3.72 -4.38
N LYS A 81 -3.52 2.95 -4.51
CA LYS A 81 -4.59 3.20 -5.47
C LYS A 81 -5.95 3.23 -4.76
N PRO A 82 -6.91 3.99 -5.31
CA PRO A 82 -8.29 3.95 -4.84
C PRO A 82 -8.92 2.58 -5.08
N GLY A 83 -9.69 2.09 -4.11
CA GLY A 83 -10.36 0.79 -4.12
C GLY A 83 -10.08 0.01 -2.84
N LYS A 84 -11.02 -0.83 -2.41
CA LYS A 84 -10.92 -1.57 -1.14
C LYS A 84 -9.79 -2.60 -1.17
N SER A 85 -9.02 -2.64 -0.08
CA SER A 85 -8.08 -3.73 0.19
C SER A 85 -8.82 -5.07 0.19
N MET A 86 -8.28 -6.05 -0.54
CA MET A 86 -8.86 -7.38 -0.64
C MET A 86 -8.11 -8.35 0.27
N PRO A 87 -8.80 -9.26 0.97
CA PRO A 87 -8.14 -10.36 1.64
C PRO A 87 -7.67 -11.40 0.61
N LYS A 88 -6.60 -12.14 0.94
CA LYS A 88 -6.06 -13.20 0.12
C LYS A 88 -7.15 -14.26 -0.08
N PRO A 89 -7.44 -14.67 -1.32
CA PRO A 89 -8.43 -15.71 -1.55
C PRO A 89 -7.96 -16.98 -0.86
N VAL A 90 -8.69 -17.41 0.17
CA VAL A 90 -8.49 -18.71 0.80
C VAL A 90 -8.78 -19.73 -0.30
N ARG A 91 -7.76 -20.38 -0.86
CA ARG A 91 -7.99 -21.55 -1.70
C ARG A 91 -8.69 -22.56 -0.80
N ALA A 92 -9.99 -22.74 -1.00
CA ALA A 92 -10.70 -23.89 -0.49
C ALA A 92 -9.94 -25.12 -0.99
N GLN A 93 -9.33 -25.84 -0.05
CA GLN A 93 -8.59 -27.06 -0.30
C GLN A 93 -9.55 -28.23 -0.40
#